data_AF-A0A350DJK0-F1
#
_entry.id   AF-A0A350DJK0-F1
#
_cell.length_a   1.000
_cell.length_b   1.000
_cell.length_c   1.000
_cell.angle_alpha   90.00
_cell.angle_beta   90.00
_cell.angle_gamma   90.00
#
_symmetry.space_group_name_H-M   'P 1'
#
loop_
_entity.id
_entity.type
_entity.pdbx_description
1 polymer ?
#
loop_
_entity_poly.entity_id
_entity_poly.type
_entity_poly.pdbx_seq_one_letter_code
_entity_poly.pdbx_strand_id
1 'polypeptide(L)'
;MLKLTDDGAKITLQGQSPAADNGLFWFGSALLVGAVAVALAMSLLPERLAIGALALLIIGSFIFNRQRQQRKKTMSGVISSGVLWVRDGELVHDNQGKREHIHLSAGDKITLVGEQLQIADCDDIHKYLISGFDSIQEATATKAILQGQALSKRHANIKMSDE
;
A
#
# COMPACT_ATOMS: atom_id res chain seq x y z
N MET A 1 -13.15 2.57 11.54
CA MET A 1 -13.72 3.73 12.28
C MET A 1 -13.76 5.01 11.43
N LEU A 2 -14.89 5.24 10.74
CA LEU A 2 -15.22 6.45 9.95
C LEU A 2 -15.34 7.72 10.81
N LYS A 3 -14.60 8.77 10.45
CA LYS A 3 -14.86 10.15 10.93
C LYS A 3 -15.29 11.00 9.74
N LEU A 4 -16.58 11.38 9.70
CA LEU A 4 -17.05 12.37 8.73
C LEU A 4 -16.50 13.74 9.12
N THR A 5 -15.90 14.43 8.15
CA THR A 5 -15.43 15.81 8.25
C THR A 5 -16.29 16.66 7.30
N ASP A 6 -16.44 17.95 7.53
CA ASP A 6 -17.38 18.79 6.75
C ASP A 6 -17.05 18.87 5.24
N ASP A 7 -15.83 18.47 4.83
CA ASP A 7 -15.38 18.42 3.43
C ASP A 7 -15.14 16.99 2.87
N GLY A 8 -15.49 15.92 3.61
CA GLY A 8 -15.24 14.53 3.17
C GLY A 8 -15.23 13.49 4.30
N ALA A 9 -14.76 12.26 4.03
CA ALA A 9 -14.61 11.23 5.08
C ALA A 9 -13.17 10.86 5.33
N LYS A 10 -12.82 10.71 6.61
CA LYS A 10 -11.55 10.18 7.06
C LYS A 10 -11.75 8.73 7.51
N ILE A 11 -11.01 7.83 6.87
CA ILE A 11 -11.10 6.38 7.07
C ILE A 11 -9.73 5.87 7.45
N THR A 12 -9.66 5.13 8.55
CA THR A 12 -8.42 4.46 8.96
C THR A 12 -8.43 3.05 8.39
N LEU A 13 -7.50 2.76 7.49
CA LEU A 13 -7.25 1.44 6.97
C LEU A 13 -6.40 0.66 7.98
N GLN A 14 -6.97 -0.41 8.51
CA GLN A 14 -6.35 -1.32 9.47
C GLN A 14 -5.69 -2.53 8.81
N GLY A 15 -5.67 -2.59 7.49
CA GLY A 15 -4.96 -3.67 6.81
C GLY A 15 -3.51 -3.66 7.27
N GLN A 16 -3.01 -4.86 7.57
CA GLN A 16 -1.60 -5.01 7.84
C GLN A 16 -0.88 -4.47 6.61
N SER A 17 -0.13 -3.37 6.76
CA SER A 17 0.96 -3.09 5.83
C SER A 17 1.70 -4.40 5.74
N PRO A 18 1.79 -5.06 4.57
CA PRO A 18 2.34 -6.40 4.45
C PRO A 18 3.71 -6.32 5.10
N ALA A 19 3.78 -6.78 6.35
CA ALA A 19 4.91 -6.57 7.22
C ALA A 19 6.04 -7.14 6.42
N ALA A 20 6.97 -6.26 6.02
CA ALA A 20 8.01 -6.54 5.03
C ALA A 20 8.44 -7.98 5.22
N ASP A 21 8.00 -8.88 4.32
CA ASP A 21 8.13 -10.33 4.55
C ASP A 21 9.51 -10.57 5.11
N ASN A 22 9.56 -11.15 6.31
CA ASN A 22 10.82 -11.37 7.00
C ASN A 22 11.82 -12.08 6.06
N GLY A 23 11.35 -12.88 5.10
CA GLY A 23 12.18 -13.50 4.06
C GLY A 23 13.06 -12.54 3.25
N LEU A 24 12.54 -11.41 2.76
CA LEU A 24 13.38 -10.46 2.00
C LEU A 24 14.37 -9.75 2.93
N PHE A 25 13.94 -9.41 4.15
CA PHE A 25 14.82 -8.85 5.17
C PHE A 25 15.96 -9.81 5.54
N TRP A 26 15.63 -11.08 5.83
CA TRP A 26 16.60 -12.14 6.14
C TRP A 26 17.53 -12.45 4.96
N PHE A 27 17.02 -12.42 3.72
CA PHE A 27 17.86 -12.57 2.53
C PHE A 27 18.85 -11.41 2.40
N GLY A 28 18.41 -10.19 2.65
CA GLY A 28 19.29 -9.01 2.69
C GLY A 28 20.36 -9.13 3.79
N SER A 29 19.98 -9.57 4.99
CA SER A 29 20.92 -9.84 6.08
C SER A 29 21.93 -10.93 5.74
N ALA A 30 21.48 -12.03 5.12
CA ALA A 30 22.37 -13.11 4.66
C ALA A 30 23.35 -12.63 3.59
N LEU A 31 22.91 -11.77 2.66
CA LEU A 31 23.78 -11.12 1.67
C LEU A 31 24.84 -10.23 2.34
N LEU A 32 24.47 -9.48 3.37
CA LEU A 32 25.39 -8.61 4.11
C LEU A 32 26.45 -9.43 4.86
N VAL A 33 26.03 -10.46 5.59
CA VAL A 33 26.95 -11.39 6.26
C VAL A 33 27.84 -12.10 5.24
N GLY A 34 27.28 -12.52 4.10
CA GLY A 34 28.03 -13.10 2.99
C GLY A 34 29.07 -12.15 2.41
N ALA A 35 28.75 -10.87 2.24
CA ALA A 35 29.70 -9.84 1.79
C ALA A 35 30.89 -9.70 2.75
N VAL A 36 30.63 -9.64 4.06
CA VAL A 36 31.68 -9.60 5.08
C VAL A 36 32.53 -10.87 5.04
N ALA A 37 31.92 -12.05 4.90
CA ALA A 37 32.63 -13.32 4.81
C ALA A 37 33.52 -13.41 3.55
N VAL A 38 33.06 -12.92 2.41
CA VAL A 38 33.86 -12.87 1.18
C VAL A 38 35.02 -11.88 1.30
N ALA A 39 34.82 -10.72 1.95
CA ALA A 39 35.89 -9.78 2.22
C ALA A 39 36.99 -10.39 3.11
N LEU A 40 36.61 -11.16 4.14
CA LEU A 40 37.55 -11.92 4.97
C LEU A 40 38.24 -13.03 4.17
N ALA A 41 37.49 -13.77 3.35
CA ALA A 41 38.03 -14.82 2.49
C ALA A 41 39.08 -14.28 1.51
N MET A 42 38.86 -13.11 0.92
CA MET A 42 39.84 -12.43 0.06
C MET A 42 41.17 -12.13 0.76
N SER A 43 41.15 -11.91 2.08
CA SER A 43 42.37 -11.66 2.85
C SER A 43 43.14 -12.95 3.20
N LEU A 44 42.53 -14.13 3.09
CA LEU A 44 43.10 -15.38 3.59
C LEU A 44 43.21 -16.51 2.53
N LEU A 45 42.46 -16.46 1.44
CA LEU A 45 42.36 -17.54 0.45
C LEU A 45 43.04 -17.20 -0.89
N PRO A 46 43.42 -18.23 -1.68
CA PRO A 46 43.96 -18.04 -3.02
C PRO A 46 42.95 -17.36 -3.94
N GLU A 47 43.46 -16.49 -4.84
CA GLU A 47 42.66 -15.63 -5.74
C GLU A 47 41.55 -16.37 -6.51
N ARG A 48 41.80 -17.64 -6.87
CA ARG A 48 40.85 -18.47 -7.64
C ARG A 48 39.55 -18.75 -6.88
N LEU A 49 39.63 -18.96 -5.57
CA LEU A 49 38.45 -19.20 -4.73
C LEU A 49 37.71 -17.91 -4.41
N ALA A 50 38.45 -16.81 -4.25
CA ALA A 50 37.88 -15.48 -4.04
C ALA A 50 37.03 -15.01 -5.23
N ILE A 51 37.47 -15.27 -6.46
CA ILE A 51 36.71 -14.97 -7.69
C ILE A 51 35.37 -15.72 -7.72
N GLY A 52 35.37 -17.01 -7.35
CA GLY A 52 34.14 -17.81 -7.27
C GLY A 52 33.18 -17.28 -6.20
N ALA A 53 33.70 -16.90 -5.03
CA ALA A 53 32.90 -16.35 -3.93
C ALA A 53 32.28 -14.99 -4.29
N LEU A 54 33.02 -14.12 -4.97
CA LEU A 54 32.49 -12.87 -5.54
C LEU A 54 31.36 -13.13 -6.54
N ALA A 55 31.53 -14.09 -7.44
CA ALA A 55 30.53 -14.40 -8.46
C ALA A 55 29.19 -14.82 -7.81
N LEU A 56 29.25 -15.65 -6.76
CA LEU A 56 28.05 -16.03 -5.99
C LEU A 56 27.38 -14.83 -5.31
N LEU A 57 28.17 -13.91 -4.77
CA LEU A 57 27.68 -12.67 -4.16
C LEU A 57 26.94 -11.79 -5.16
N ILE A 58 27.52 -11.62 -6.35
CA ILE A 58 26.93 -10.81 -7.43
C ILE A 58 25.60 -11.42 -7.90
N ILE A 59 25.56 -12.75 -8.10
CA ILE A 59 24.34 -13.45 -8.51
C ILE A 59 23.25 -13.32 -7.43
N GLY A 60 23.61 -13.53 -6.16
CA GLY A 60 22.68 -13.37 -5.03
C GLY A 60 22.12 -11.94 -4.94
N SER A 61 22.96 -10.93 -5.11
CA SER A 61 22.56 -9.52 -5.14
C SER A 61 21.63 -9.21 -6.31
N PHE A 62 21.89 -9.78 -7.49
CA PHE A 62 21.02 -9.61 -8.65
C PHE A 62 19.62 -10.19 -8.42
N ILE A 63 19.53 -11.41 -7.86
CA ILE A 63 18.25 -12.06 -7.53
C ILE A 63 17.49 -11.22 -6.48
N PHE A 64 18.17 -10.77 -5.43
CA PHE A 64 17.59 -9.90 -4.42
C PHE A 64 17.02 -8.61 -5.01
N ASN A 65 17.78 -7.95 -5.88
CA ASN A 65 17.36 -6.70 -6.50
C ASN A 65 16.16 -6.93 -7.43
N ARG A 66 16.15 -8.03 -8.19
CA ARG A 66 15.01 -8.41 -9.04
C ARG A 66 13.75 -8.69 -8.23
N GLN A 67 13.84 -9.47 -7.15
CA GLN A 67 12.71 -9.75 -6.26
C GLN A 67 12.20 -8.47 -5.59
N ARG A 68 13.11 -7.61 -5.12
CA ARG A 68 12.77 -6.31 -4.53
C ARG A 68 12.02 -5.42 -5.53
N GLN A 69 12.49 -5.36 -6.78
CA GLN A 69 11.83 -4.59 -7.83
C GLN A 69 10.46 -5.17 -8.21
N GLN A 70 10.34 -6.49 -8.31
CA GLN A 70 9.05 -7.15 -8.56
C GLN A 70 8.05 -6.82 -7.46
N ARG A 71 8.43 -6.90 -6.17
CA ARG A 71 7.57 -6.49 -5.06
C ARG A 71 7.17 -5.03 -5.14
N LYS A 72 8.09 -4.12 -5.45
CA LYS A 72 7.77 -2.70 -5.65
C LYS A 72 6.72 -2.49 -6.74
N LYS A 73 6.79 -3.26 -7.83
CA LYS A 73 5.80 -3.21 -8.91
C LYS A 73 4.45 -3.76 -8.47
N THR A 74 4.43 -4.88 -7.76
CA THR A 74 3.18 -5.50 -7.25
C THR A 74 2.52 -4.67 -6.14
N MET A 75 3.30 -3.91 -5.37
CA MET A 75 2.78 -2.99 -4.34
C MET A 75 2.45 -1.60 -4.88
N SER A 76 2.86 -1.28 -6.12
CA SER A 76 2.52 0.00 -6.76
C SER A 76 1.01 0.06 -6.95
N GLY A 77 0.37 1.06 -6.34
CA GLY A 77 -1.08 1.22 -6.38
C GLY A 77 -1.85 0.39 -5.34
N VAL A 78 -1.19 -0.40 -4.48
CA VAL A 78 -1.88 -1.14 -3.40
C VAL A 78 -1.82 -0.35 -2.09
N ILE A 79 -2.99 0.08 -1.62
CA ILE A 79 -3.15 0.85 -0.39
C ILE A 79 -3.86 -0.05 0.63
N SER A 80 -3.17 -0.54 1.65
CA SER A 80 -3.76 -1.45 2.66
C SER A 80 -3.81 -0.88 4.07
N SER A 81 -3.04 0.17 4.36
CA SER A 81 -2.84 0.66 5.73
C SER A 81 -2.71 2.18 5.77
N GLY A 82 -3.10 2.80 6.88
CA GLY A 82 -2.91 4.23 7.12
C GLY A 82 -4.24 4.97 7.14
N VAL A 83 -4.22 6.26 6.86
CA VAL A 83 -5.39 7.13 6.98
C VAL A 83 -5.73 7.66 5.59
N LEU A 84 -6.89 7.29 5.08
CA LEU A 84 -7.43 7.71 3.79
C LEU A 84 -8.40 8.88 4.02
N TRP A 85 -8.14 10.03 3.40
CA TRP A 85 -9.10 11.15 3.34
C TRP A 85 -9.72 11.13 1.96
N VAL A 86 -11.04 11.01 1.95
CA VAL A 86 -11.84 10.77 0.76
C VAL A 86 -12.66 12.03 0.52
N ARG A 87 -12.49 12.62 -0.66
CA ARG A 87 -13.20 13.80 -1.16
C ARG A 87 -13.79 13.50 -2.52
N ASP A 88 -14.66 14.37 -3.01
CA ASP A 88 -15.19 14.25 -4.38
C ASP A 88 -14.04 14.35 -5.39
N GLY A 89 -13.83 13.29 -6.19
CA GLY A 89 -12.75 13.20 -7.18
C GLY A 89 -11.31 13.16 -6.64
N GLU A 90 -11.08 13.19 -5.32
CA GLU A 90 -9.74 13.20 -4.72
C GLU A 90 -9.62 12.22 -3.53
N LEU A 91 -8.49 11.54 -3.46
CA LEU A 91 -8.07 10.66 -2.37
C LEU A 91 -6.74 11.16 -1.84
N VAL A 92 -6.64 11.40 -0.53
CA VAL A 92 -5.37 11.69 0.13
C VAL A 92 -5.03 10.52 1.05
N HIS A 93 -3.95 9.82 0.74
CA HIS A 93 -3.43 8.73 1.57
C HIS A 93 -2.32 9.25 2.48
N ASP A 94 -2.54 9.23 3.80
CA ASP A 94 -1.51 9.52 4.80
C ASP A 94 -1.05 8.21 5.47
N ASN A 95 0.19 7.81 5.20
CA ASN A 95 0.81 6.65 5.81
C ASN A 95 2.11 7.03 6.49
N GLN A 96 2.13 6.98 7.83
CA GLN A 96 3.29 7.30 8.67
C GLN A 96 3.93 8.67 8.33
N GLY A 97 3.10 9.67 7.98
CA GLY A 97 3.56 11.02 7.66
C GLY A 97 3.92 11.25 6.19
N LYS A 98 3.85 10.22 5.33
CA LYS A 98 3.85 10.40 3.88
C LYS A 98 2.43 10.60 3.39
N ARG A 99 2.16 11.78 2.84
CA ARG A 99 0.88 12.14 2.20
C ARG A 99 1.00 12.03 0.70
N GLU A 100 0.15 11.21 0.10
CA GLU A 100 0.04 11.04 -1.34
C GLU A 100 -1.35 11.52 -1.79
N HIS A 101 -1.37 12.49 -2.71
CA HIS A 101 -2.60 13.01 -3.30
C HIS A 101 -2.88 12.26 -4.60
N ILE A 102 -4.00 11.56 -4.65
CA ILE A 102 -4.46 10.75 -5.77
C ILE A 102 -5.71 11.43 -6.33
N HIS A 103 -5.59 11.97 -7.54
CA HIS A 103 -6.70 12.60 -8.25
C HIS A 103 -7.35 11.57 -9.17
N LEU A 104 -8.67 11.45 -9.08
CA LEU A 104 -9.45 10.59 -9.97
C LEU A 104 -9.82 11.36 -11.24
N SER A 105 -9.67 10.69 -12.37
CA SER A 105 -10.12 11.20 -13.66
C SER A 105 -11.60 10.88 -13.86
N ALA A 106 -12.32 11.72 -14.62
CA ALA A 106 -13.76 11.53 -14.85
C ALA A 106 -14.14 10.21 -15.55
N GLY A 107 -13.17 9.52 -16.17
CA GLY A 107 -13.33 8.20 -16.78
C GLY A 107 -12.95 7.03 -15.88
N ASP A 108 -12.48 7.28 -14.65
CA ASP A 108 -12.05 6.23 -13.73
C ASP A 108 -13.26 5.45 -13.21
N LYS A 109 -13.16 4.13 -13.28
CA LYS A 109 -14.19 3.19 -12.84
C LYS A 109 -13.83 2.69 -11.44
N ILE A 110 -14.75 2.89 -10.50
CA ILE A 110 -14.60 2.46 -9.11
C ILE A 110 -15.46 1.22 -8.87
N THR A 111 -14.84 0.08 -8.63
CA THR A 111 -15.49 -1.20 -8.34
C THR A 111 -15.26 -1.61 -6.90
N LEU A 112 -16.28 -2.24 -6.30
CA LEU A 112 -16.20 -2.82 -4.97
C LEU A 112 -16.11 -4.33 -5.12
N VAL A 113 -15.06 -4.94 -4.58
CA VAL A 113 -14.83 -6.39 -4.59
C VAL A 113 -14.73 -6.85 -3.14
N GLY A 114 -15.85 -7.24 -2.54
CA GLY A 114 -15.95 -7.58 -1.12
C GLY A 114 -15.63 -6.37 -0.24
N GLU A 115 -14.57 -6.48 0.56
CA GLU A 115 -14.05 -5.41 1.43
C GLU A 115 -12.94 -4.58 0.77
N GLN A 116 -12.77 -4.69 -0.55
CA GLN A 116 -11.73 -4.00 -1.29
C GLN A 116 -12.34 -3.05 -2.33
N LEU A 117 -11.70 -1.90 -2.50
CA LEU A 117 -12.04 -0.92 -3.51
C LEU A 117 -10.99 -0.96 -4.62
N GLN A 118 -11.43 -1.15 -5.85
CA GLN A 118 -10.57 -1.11 -7.03
C GLN A 118 -10.90 0.12 -7.87
N ILE A 119 -9.85 0.78 -8.34
CA ILE A 119 -9.93 1.96 -9.22
C ILE A 119 -9.20 1.59 -10.49
N ALA A 120 -9.92 1.57 -11.61
CA ALA A 120 -9.39 1.29 -12.94
C ALA A 120 -9.60 2.49 -13.86
N ASP A 121 -8.72 2.66 -14.84
CA ASP A 121 -8.90 3.66 -15.90
C ASP A 121 -10.07 3.29 -16.84
N CYS A 122 -10.38 4.18 -17.77
CA CYS A 122 -11.34 3.93 -18.86
C CYS A 122 -11.00 2.68 -19.70
N ASP A 123 -9.72 2.31 -19.77
CA ASP A 123 -9.23 1.10 -20.45
C ASP A 123 -9.22 -0.17 -19.56
N ASP A 124 -9.92 -0.13 -18.40
CA ASP A 124 -9.96 -1.21 -17.39
C ASP A 124 -8.56 -1.57 -16.82
N ILE A 125 -7.58 -0.68 -16.98
CA ILE A 125 -6.24 -0.80 -16.39
C ILE A 125 -6.33 -0.46 -14.90
N HIS A 126 -6.03 -1.44 -14.04
CA HIS A 126 -5.99 -1.24 -12.60
C HIS A 126 -4.97 -0.16 -12.21
N LYS A 127 -5.46 0.95 -11.64
CA LYS A 127 -4.65 2.05 -11.10
C LYS A 127 -4.37 1.85 -9.61
N TYR A 128 -5.42 1.57 -8.84
CA TYR A 128 -5.32 1.43 -7.39
C TYR A 128 -6.19 0.29 -6.85
N LEU A 129 -5.68 -0.40 -5.83
CA LEU A 129 -6.38 -1.38 -5.01
C LEU A 129 -6.30 -0.92 -3.56
N ILE A 130 -7.42 -0.49 -3.01
CA ILE A 130 -7.55 -0.08 -1.61
C ILE A 130 -8.18 -1.22 -0.82
N SER A 131 -7.55 -1.60 0.29
CA SER A 131 -7.94 -2.70 1.16
C SER A 131 -7.71 -2.32 2.63
N GLY A 132 -8.15 -3.16 3.57
CA GLY A 132 -7.96 -2.89 4.99
C GLY A 132 -9.04 -2.01 5.61
N PHE A 133 -10.20 -1.91 4.97
CA PHE A 133 -11.39 -1.33 5.57
C PHE A 133 -11.86 -2.18 6.76
N ASP A 134 -12.43 -1.54 7.78
CA ASP A 134 -12.94 -2.20 8.99
C ASP A 134 -14.24 -2.98 8.70
N SER A 135 -14.98 -2.56 7.67
CA SER A 135 -16.18 -3.24 7.20
C SER A 135 -16.51 -2.90 5.75
N ILE A 136 -17.32 -3.75 5.10
CA ILE A 136 -17.89 -3.52 3.77
C ILE A 136 -18.64 -2.17 3.68
N GLN A 137 -19.22 -1.72 4.80
CA GLN A 137 -19.93 -0.43 4.86
C GLN A 137 -18.97 0.75 4.70
N GLU A 138 -17.76 0.69 5.27
CA GLU A 138 -16.75 1.73 5.08
C GLU A 138 -16.25 1.77 3.63
N ALA A 139 -16.05 0.60 3.01
CA ALA A 139 -15.64 0.50 1.62
C ALA A 139 -16.74 1.02 0.67
N THR A 140 -18.02 0.74 0.98
CA THR A 140 -19.18 1.24 0.23
C THR A 140 -19.34 2.75 0.39
N ALA A 141 -19.18 3.28 1.61
CA ALA A 141 -19.22 4.72 1.86
C ALA A 141 -18.09 5.45 1.12
N THR A 142 -16.88 4.89 1.12
CA THR A 142 -15.74 5.42 0.35
C THR A 142 -16.07 5.53 -1.12
N LYS A 143 -16.62 4.46 -1.72
CA LYS A 143 -17.05 4.47 -3.12
C LYS A 143 -18.06 5.58 -3.39
N ALA A 144 -19.07 5.71 -2.53
CA ALA A 144 -20.12 6.71 -2.70
C ALA A 144 -19.56 8.14 -2.69
N ILE A 145 -18.67 8.47 -1.75
CA ILE A 145 -18.04 9.80 -1.68
C ILE A 145 -17.20 10.09 -2.93
N LEU A 146 -16.43 9.10 -3.41
CA LEU A 146 -15.57 9.28 -4.58
C LEU A 146 -16.36 9.49 -5.88
N GLN A 147 -17.59 8.99 -5.92
CA GLN A 147 -18.52 9.22 -7.03
C GLN A 147 -19.33 10.52 -6.87
N GLY A 148 -18.95 11.39 -5.92
CA GLY A 148 -19.65 12.65 -5.65
C GLY A 148 -20.98 12.49 -4.93
N GLN A 149 -21.29 11.29 -4.42
CA GLN A 149 -22.52 11.07 -3.66
C GLN A 149 -22.34 11.61 -2.24
N ALA A 150 -23.03 12.70 -1.94
CA ALA A 150 -23.02 13.31 -0.61
C ALA A 150 -23.47 12.28 0.44
N LEU A 151 -22.57 11.92 1.36
CA LEU A 151 -22.94 11.17 2.55
C LEU A 151 -23.87 12.05 3.38
N SER A 152 -25.17 11.78 3.29
CA SER A 152 -26.16 12.46 4.11
C SER A 152 -25.80 12.25 5.57
N LYS A 153 -25.37 13.33 6.24
CA LYS A 153 -25.23 13.40 7.69
C LYS A 153 -26.53 12.87 8.26
N ARG A 154 -26.53 11.64 8.79
CA ARG A 154 -27.59 11.16 9.66
C ARG A 154 -27.41 11.88 11.01
N HIS A 155 -27.63 13.19 11.03
CA HIS A 155 -28.05 13.88 12.23
C HIS A 155 -29.37 13.24 12.60
N ALA A 156 -29.33 12.28 13.53
CA ALA A 156 -30.52 11.89 14.26
C ALA A 156 -30.93 13.13 15.07
N ASN A 157 -31.69 14.01 14.43
CA ASN A 157 -32.48 15.04 15.07
C ASN A 157 -33.62 14.31 15.76
N ILE A 158 -33.38 13.82 16.98
CA ILE A 158 -34.47 13.40 17.86
C ILE A 158 -34.98 14.69 18.49
N LYS A 159 -35.99 15.30 17.86
CA LYS A 159 -36.90 16.19 18.57
C LYS A 159 -37.65 15.33 19.60
N MET A 160 -37.44 15.59 20.88
CA MET A 160 -38.45 15.31 21.89
C MET A 160 -39.21 16.62 22.08
N SER A 161 -40.36 16.73 21.41
CA SER A 161 -41.40 17.64 21.80
C SER A 161 -42.21 16.91 22.87
N ASP A 162 -42.18 17.38 24.10
CA ASP A 162 -43.19 17.04 25.10
C ASP A 162 -43.73 18.36 25.65
N GLU A 163 -45.04 18.50 25.54
CA GLU A 163 -45.88 19.50 26.22
C GLU A 163 -45.82 19.34 27.74
#